data_AF-A0A6L8S5P1-F1
#
_entry.id   AF-A0A6L8S5P1-F1
#
_cell.length_a   1.000
_cell.length_b   1.000
_cell.length_c   1.000
_cell.angle_alpha   90.00
_cell.angle_beta   90.00
_cell.angle_gamma   90.00
#
_symmetry.space_group_name_H-M   'P 1'
#
loop_
_entity.id
_entity.type
_entity.pdbx_description
1 polymer ?
#
loop_
_entity_poly.entity_id
_entity_poly.type
_entity_poly.pdbx_seq_one_letter_code
_entity_poly.pdbx_strand_id
1 'polypeptide(L)'
;MLQIKNELAILSQDEEDNEPVEVEGEITKIKEYLNGVCDLNQKQLSDELVDAVIARITPMENGAFKWYIQGEEYDTEISFDESKYVLYDRFTLNFEEAKKYRKAFGNFIRAVQWKDLIVEVYIRQD
;
A
#
# COMPACT_ATOMS: atom_id res chain seq x y z
N MET A 1 -23.51 4.42 -46.01
CA MET A 1 -22.12 4.58 -46.49
C MET A 1 -21.40 5.76 -45.86
N LEU A 2 -22.00 6.96 -45.75
CA LEU A 2 -21.35 8.12 -45.10
C LEU A 2 -21.24 7.96 -43.56
N GLN A 3 -22.28 7.41 -42.92
CA GLN A 3 -22.31 7.18 -41.47
C GLN A 3 -21.26 6.17 -40.98
N ILE A 4 -21.11 5.06 -41.71
CA ILE A 4 -20.13 4.00 -41.41
C ILE A 4 -18.68 4.53 -41.53
N LYS A 5 -18.43 5.47 -42.46
CA LYS A 5 -17.12 6.11 -42.60
C LYS A 5 -16.78 7.03 -41.41
N ASN A 6 -17.78 7.71 -40.85
CA ASN A 6 -17.58 8.51 -39.63
C ASN A 6 -17.40 7.62 -38.39
N GLU A 7 -18.15 6.51 -38.26
CA GLU A 7 -17.96 5.56 -37.16
C GLU A 7 -16.57 4.89 -37.20
N LEU A 8 -16.07 4.51 -38.38
CA LEU A 8 -14.70 3.98 -38.54
C LEU A 8 -13.62 5.01 -38.20
N ALA A 9 -13.86 6.30 -38.44
CA ALA A 9 -12.93 7.37 -38.12
C ALA A 9 -12.90 7.71 -36.61
N ILE A 10 -14.02 7.51 -35.92
CA ILE A 10 -14.13 7.67 -34.46
C ILE A 10 -13.47 6.48 -33.77
N LEU A 11 -13.71 5.25 -34.24
CA LEU A 11 -13.07 4.03 -33.71
C LEU A 11 -11.56 3.97 -33.96
N SER A 12 -11.04 4.68 -34.97
CA SER A 12 -9.60 4.80 -35.22
C SER A 12 -8.91 5.89 -34.40
N GLN A 13 -9.66 6.74 -33.69
CA GLN A 13 -9.09 7.76 -32.79
C GLN A 13 -8.89 7.25 -31.36
N ASP A 14 -9.49 6.11 -31.00
CA ASP A 14 -9.30 5.44 -29.70
C ASP A 14 -8.12 4.45 -29.70
N GLU A 15 -7.38 4.35 -30.81
CA GLU A 15 -5.98 3.90 -30.76
C GLU A 15 -5.14 5.10 -30.32
N GLU A 16 -5.29 5.52 -29.06
CA GLU A 16 -4.27 6.33 -28.40
C GLU A 16 -2.95 5.59 -28.60
N ASP A 17 -2.00 6.30 -29.21
CA ASP A 17 -0.61 5.89 -29.38
C ASP A 17 -0.07 5.35 -28.05
N ASN A 18 -0.22 4.05 -27.80
CA ASN A 18 0.56 3.35 -26.80
C ASN A 18 1.97 3.25 -27.39
N GLU A 19 2.71 4.37 -27.33
CA GLU A 19 4.15 4.36 -27.47
C GLU A 19 4.67 3.22 -26.57
N PRO A 20 5.59 2.38 -27.07
CA PRO A 20 6.13 1.30 -26.26
C PRO A 20 6.80 1.93 -25.04
N VAL A 21 6.10 1.88 -23.91
CA VAL A 21 6.63 2.35 -22.63
C VAL A 21 7.94 1.62 -22.43
N GLU A 22 9.04 2.37 -22.43
CA GLU A 22 10.38 1.81 -22.25
C GLU A 22 10.45 1.30 -20.81
N VAL A 23 10.04 0.04 -20.61
CA VAL A 23 9.77 -0.57 -19.31
C VAL A 23 10.97 -0.43 -18.36
N GLU A 24 12.20 -0.51 -18.90
CA GLU A 24 13.42 -0.29 -18.13
C GLU A 24 13.56 1.15 -17.60
N GLY A 25 13.13 2.15 -18.37
CA GLY A 25 13.12 3.56 -17.96
C GLY A 25 12.14 3.81 -16.82
N GLU A 26 10.92 3.28 -16.91
CA GLU A 26 9.92 3.40 -15.84
C GLU A 26 10.33 2.64 -14.57
N ILE A 27 10.88 1.43 -14.71
CA ILE A 27 11.43 0.68 -13.57
C ILE A 27 12.55 1.49 -12.89
N THR A 28 13.38 2.19 -13.66
CA THR A 28 14.45 3.02 -13.11
C THR A 28 13.88 4.19 -12.31
N LYS A 29 12.89 4.91 -12.85
CA LYS A 29 12.19 5.99 -12.15
C LYS A 29 11.54 5.51 -10.84
N ILE A 30 10.86 4.36 -10.87
CA ILE A 30 10.25 3.75 -9.68
C ILE A 30 11.30 3.45 -8.62
N LYS A 31 12.44 2.86 -9.02
CA LYS A 31 13.55 2.57 -8.09
C LYS A 31 14.14 3.84 -7.48
N GLU A 32 14.33 4.88 -8.28
CA GLU A 32 14.85 6.17 -7.79
C GLU A 32 13.90 6.82 -6.79
N TYR A 33 12.60 6.82 -7.09
CA TYR A 33 11.57 7.30 -6.16
C TYR A 33 11.57 6.49 -4.86
N LEU A 34 11.48 5.16 -4.96
CA LEU A 34 11.48 4.27 -3.79
C LEU A 34 12.74 4.42 -2.94
N ASN A 35 13.91 4.60 -3.54
CA ASN A 35 15.15 4.88 -2.78
C ASN A 35 15.10 6.23 -2.05
N GLY A 36 14.33 7.20 -2.54
CA GLY A 36 14.10 8.48 -1.89
C GLY A 36 13.09 8.41 -0.74
N VAL A 37 12.07 7.55 -0.85
CA VAL A 37 10.97 7.46 0.13
C VAL A 37 11.09 6.30 1.13
N CYS A 38 11.96 5.33 0.85
CA CYS A 38 12.22 4.17 1.71
C CYS A 38 13.67 4.16 2.19
N ASP A 39 13.90 4.33 3.49
CA ASP A 39 15.17 3.97 4.11
C ASP A 39 15.04 2.57 4.73
N LEU A 40 15.34 1.55 3.93
CA LEU A 40 15.31 0.14 4.36
C LEU A 40 16.38 -0.18 5.41
N ASN A 41 17.46 0.61 5.52
CA ASN A 41 18.48 0.42 6.56
C ASN A 41 17.96 0.88 7.93
N GLN A 42 17.20 1.97 7.96
CA GLN A 42 16.56 2.48 9.16
C GLN A 42 15.15 1.93 9.39
N LYS A 43 14.65 1.08 8.47
CA LYS A 43 13.27 0.56 8.46
C LYS A 43 12.24 1.69 8.53
N GLN A 44 12.52 2.79 7.83
CA GLN A 44 11.63 3.96 7.76
C GLN A 44 11.01 4.03 6.36
N LEU A 45 9.70 4.23 6.34
CA LEU A 45 8.92 4.58 5.15
C LEU A 45 8.45 6.02 5.34
N SER A 46 8.40 6.81 4.27
CA SER A 46 7.80 8.14 4.33
C SER A 46 6.31 8.04 4.67
N ASP A 47 5.79 9.00 5.41
CA ASP A 47 4.36 9.08 5.72
C ASP A 47 3.50 9.12 4.45
N GLU A 48 4.01 9.77 3.39
CA GLU A 48 3.37 9.81 2.07
C GLU A 48 3.18 8.42 1.45
N LEU A 49 4.20 7.56 1.52
CA LEU A 49 4.10 6.20 0.99
C LEU A 49 3.15 5.35 1.85
N VAL A 50 3.17 5.55 3.17
CA VAL A 50 2.25 4.87 4.09
C VAL A 50 0.81 5.26 3.76
N ASP A 51 0.52 6.54 3.57
CA ASP A 51 -0.81 7.04 3.23
C ASP A 51 -1.27 6.61 1.84
N ALA A 52 -0.34 6.46 0.89
CA ALA A 52 -0.65 5.96 -0.45
C ALA A 52 -1.00 4.47 -0.48
N VAL A 53 -0.37 3.67 0.39
CA VAL A 53 -0.49 2.19 0.38
C VAL A 53 -1.49 1.68 1.40
N ILE A 54 -1.71 2.37 2.52
CA ILE A 54 -2.63 1.93 3.57
C ILE A 54 -3.99 2.61 3.38
N ALA A 55 -4.98 1.81 2.99
CA ALA A 55 -6.36 2.27 2.90
C ALA A 55 -6.95 2.52 4.29
N ARG A 56 -6.67 1.64 5.26
CA ARG A 56 -7.25 1.74 6.62
C ARG A 56 -6.50 0.92 7.67
N ILE A 57 -6.44 1.44 8.90
CA ILE A 57 -6.04 0.67 10.09
C ILE A 57 -7.20 0.64 11.08
N THR A 58 -7.62 -0.57 11.49
CA THR A 58 -8.70 -0.77 12.45
C THR A 58 -8.19 -1.51 13.69
N PRO A 59 -8.19 -0.86 14.89
CA PRO A 59 -7.88 -1.54 16.13
C PRO A 59 -9.04 -2.44 16.56
N MET A 60 -8.71 -3.63 17.04
CA MET A 60 -9.67 -4.64 17.49
C MET A 60 -9.62 -4.79 19.02
N GLU A 61 -10.74 -5.19 19.63
CA GLU A 61 -10.85 -5.36 21.08
C GLU A 61 -9.88 -6.41 21.65
N ASN A 62 -9.52 -7.40 20.84
CA ASN A 62 -8.56 -8.45 21.21
C ASN A 62 -7.09 -7.98 21.16
N GLY A 63 -6.84 -6.70 20.87
CA GLY A 63 -5.49 -6.13 20.76
C GLY A 63 -4.84 -6.35 19.39
N ALA A 64 -5.55 -6.92 18.42
CA ALA A 64 -5.11 -6.99 17.04
C ALA A 64 -5.36 -5.66 16.30
N PHE A 65 -4.54 -5.40 15.29
CA PHE A 65 -4.66 -4.27 14.38
C PHE A 65 -4.83 -4.83 12.97
N LYS A 66 -5.99 -4.60 12.38
CA LYS A 66 -6.25 -4.95 10.98
C LYS A 66 -5.77 -3.82 10.07
N TRP A 67 -4.85 -4.12 9.18
CA TRP A 67 -4.30 -3.21 8.19
C TRP A 67 -4.85 -3.60 6.84
N TYR A 68 -5.50 -2.66 6.15
CA TYR A 68 -6.07 -2.84 4.83
C TYR A 68 -5.20 -2.07 3.84
N ILE A 69 -4.61 -2.79 2.89
CA ILE A 69 -3.72 -2.23 1.87
C ILE A 69 -4.54 -1.84 0.63
N GLN A 70 -4.32 -0.63 0.14
CA GLN A 70 -4.90 -0.08 -1.09
C GLN A 70 -4.48 -0.96 -2.29
N GLY A 71 -5.43 -1.30 -3.17
CA GLY A 71 -5.16 -1.96 -4.44
C GLY A 71 -4.68 -0.96 -5.52
N GLU A 72 -4.41 -1.46 -6.72
CA GLU A 72 -3.90 -0.64 -7.85
C GLU A 72 -4.91 0.42 -8.33
N GLU A 73 -6.19 0.19 -8.11
CA GLU A 73 -7.23 1.18 -8.39
C GLU A 73 -7.43 2.09 -7.18
N TYR A 74 -7.20 3.40 -7.37
CA TYR A 74 -7.73 4.43 -6.47
C TYR A 74 -9.24 4.33 -6.47
N ASP A 75 -9.75 3.51 -5.57
CA ASP A 75 -11.16 3.23 -5.53
C ASP A 75 -11.91 4.54 -5.25
N THR A 76 -12.74 4.92 -6.21
CA THR A 76 -13.66 6.06 -6.07
C THR A 76 -14.85 5.72 -5.18
N GLU A 77 -14.88 4.49 -4.62
CA GLU A 77 -15.87 4.08 -3.64
C GLU A 77 -15.88 4.97 -2.41
N ILE A 78 -17.06 5.52 -2.17
CA ILE A 78 -17.36 6.43 -1.05
C ILE A 78 -17.38 5.66 0.28
N SER A 79 -17.38 4.32 0.26
CA SER A 79 -17.51 3.47 1.45
C SER A 79 -16.55 2.28 1.43
N PHE A 80 -15.85 2.09 2.55
CA PHE A 80 -15.00 0.93 2.81
C PHE A 80 -15.83 -0.36 2.95
N ASP A 81 -15.54 -1.37 2.14
CA ASP A 81 -16.12 -2.71 2.21
C ASP A 81 -15.06 -3.76 2.59
N GLU A 82 -15.14 -4.26 3.83
CA GLU A 82 -14.20 -5.28 4.36
C GLU A 82 -14.31 -6.62 3.62
N SER A 83 -15.45 -6.93 2.98
CA SER A 83 -15.66 -8.23 2.32
C SER A 83 -14.79 -8.44 1.07
N LYS A 84 -14.28 -7.35 0.50
CA LYS A 84 -13.34 -7.35 -0.62
C LYS A 84 -11.90 -7.60 -0.21
N TYR A 85 -11.63 -7.76 1.09
CA TYR A 85 -10.28 -7.90 1.60
C TYR A 85 -10.04 -9.31 2.12
N VAL A 86 -8.89 -9.86 1.75
CA VAL A 86 -8.46 -11.18 2.21
C VAL A 86 -7.24 -11.06 3.10
N LEU A 87 -7.20 -11.86 4.16
CA LEU A 87 -6.05 -11.93 5.06
C LEU A 87 -4.85 -12.45 4.27
N TYR A 88 -3.83 -11.61 4.13
CA TYR A 88 -2.58 -11.93 3.47
C TYR A 88 -1.55 -12.47 4.45
N ASP A 89 -1.35 -11.76 5.56
CA ASP A 89 -0.35 -12.14 6.55
C ASP A 89 -0.79 -11.75 7.96
N ARG A 90 -0.23 -12.43 8.95
CA ARG A 90 -0.43 -12.14 10.37
C ARG A 90 0.87 -12.33 11.12
N PHE A 91 1.34 -11.25 11.75
CA PHE A 91 2.55 -11.26 12.55
C PHE A 91 2.33 -10.59 13.90
N THR A 92 3.29 -10.79 14.81
CA THR A 92 3.23 -10.26 16.17
C THR A 92 4.47 -9.40 16.41
N LEU A 93 4.26 -8.13 16.75
CA LEU A 93 5.32 -7.25 17.22
C LEU A 93 5.53 -7.51 18.71
N ASN A 94 6.58 -8.25 19.02
CA ASN A 94 6.86 -8.66 20.38
C ASN A 94 7.59 -7.55 21.17
N PHE A 95 7.65 -7.72 22.49
CA PHE A 95 8.36 -6.80 23.37
C PHE A 95 9.82 -6.55 22.96
N GLU A 96 10.56 -7.57 22.53
CA GLU A 96 11.97 -7.40 22.19
C GLU A 96 12.16 -6.52 20.96
N GLU A 97 11.34 -6.71 19.93
CA GLU A 97 11.31 -5.90 18.71
C GLU A 97 10.94 -4.46 19.02
N ALA A 98 9.86 -4.26 19.79
CA ALA A 98 9.42 -2.94 20.22
C ALA A 98 10.47 -2.23 21.08
N LYS A 99 11.15 -2.95 21.97
CA LYS A 99 12.24 -2.44 22.79
C LYS A 99 13.45 -2.03 21.93
N LYS A 100 13.85 -2.87 20.98
CA LYS A 100 14.95 -2.57 20.04
C LYS A 100 14.63 -1.32 19.22
N TYR A 101 13.42 -1.24 18.67
CA TYR A 101 12.93 -0.09 17.91
C TYR A 101 12.96 1.17 18.78
N ARG A 102 12.24 1.22 19.91
CA ARG A 102 12.18 2.43 20.73
C ARG A 102 13.55 2.87 21.24
N LYS A 103 14.44 1.94 21.60
CA LYS A 103 15.81 2.27 22.01
C LYS A 103 16.59 2.99 20.91
N ALA A 104 16.41 2.61 19.64
CA ALA A 104 17.03 3.29 18.51
C ALA A 104 16.54 4.74 18.34
N PHE A 105 15.29 5.01 18.72
CA PHE A 105 14.67 6.34 18.68
C PHE A 105 14.69 7.08 20.04
N GLY A 106 15.58 6.68 20.96
CA GLY A 106 15.78 7.37 22.25
C GLY A 106 14.68 7.16 23.29
N ASN A 107 13.70 6.29 23.02
CA ASN A 107 12.58 5.99 23.90
C ASN A 107 12.76 4.63 24.59
N PHE A 108 12.21 4.50 25.81
CA PHE A 108 12.24 3.25 26.57
C PHE A 108 10.83 2.75 26.84
N ILE A 109 10.67 1.43 26.87
CA ILE A 109 9.44 0.77 27.28
C ILE A 109 9.75 -0.31 28.30
N ARG A 110 8.95 -0.36 29.37
CA ARG A 110 9.04 -1.40 30.40
C ARG A 110 8.20 -2.59 29.95
N ALA A 111 8.69 -3.81 30.21
CA ALA A 111 7.99 -5.04 29.81
C ALA A 111 6.53 -5.10 30.29
N VAL A 112 6.28 -4.68 31.53
CA VAL A 112 4.93 -4.64 32.13
C VAL A 112 3.96 -3.68 31.42
N GLN A 113 4.49 -2.70 30.68
CA GLN A 113 3.67 -1.72 29.95
C GLN A 113 3.42 -2.12 28.49
N TRP A 114 4.09 -3.17 28.00
CA TRP A 114 3.91 -3.65 26.64
C TRP A 114 2.90 -4.79 26.61
N LYS A 115 2.06 -4.76 25.59
CA LYS A 115 1.26 -5.90 25.16
C LYS A 115 1.66 -6.16 23.71
N ASP A 116 1.97 -7.41 23.41
CA ASP A 116 2.34 -7.79 22.05
C ASP A 116 1.22 -7.39 21.09
N LEU A 117 1.60 -6.68 20.04
CA LEU A 117 0.66 -6.17 19.06
C LEU A 117 0.54 -7.22 17.96
N ILE A 118 -0.69 -7.67 17.72
CA ILE A 118 -0.97 -8.58 16.62
C ILE A 118 -1.34 -7.71 15.43
N VAL A 119 -0.65 -7.85 14.31
CA VAL A 119 -0.97 -7.15 13.07
C VAL A 119 -1.49 -8.18 12.08
N GLU A 120 -2.68 -7.91 11.55
CA GLU A 120 -3.29 -8.68 10.48
C GLU A 120 -3.34 -7.81 9.23
N VAL A 121 -2.63 -8.23 8.19
CA VAL A 121 -2.54 -7.50 6.93
C VAL A 121 -3.51 -8.11 5.94
N TYR A 122 -4.37 -7.27 5.40
CA TYR A 122 -5.37 -7.63 4.41
C TYR A 122 -5.08 -6.89 3.11
N ILE A 123 -5.15 -7.62 2.00
CA ILE A 123 -5.05 -7.06 0.64
C ILE A 123 -6.41 -7.14 -0.03
N ARG A 124 -6.71 -6.17 -0.88
CA ARG A 124 -7.92 -6.19 -1.69
C ARG A 124 -7.84 -7.35 -2.69
N GLN A 125 -8.92 -8.10 -2.80
CA GLN A 125 -9.12 -9.13 -3.81
C GLN A 125 -10.02 -8.54 -4.91
N ASP A 126 -9.50 -8.51 -6.12
CA ASP A 126 -10.25 -8.12 -7.33
C ASP A 126 -11.18 -9.24 -7.83
#